data_AF-A0A1T5K4L2-F1
#
_entry.id   AF-A0A1T5K4L2-F1
#
_cell.length_a   1.000
_cell.length_b   1.000
_cell.length_c   1.000
_cell.angle_alpha   90.00
_cell.angle_beta   90.00
_cell.angle_gamma   90.00
#
_symmetry.space_group_name_H-M   'P 1'
#
loop_
_entity.id
_entity.type
_entity.pdbx_description
1 polymer ?
#
loop_
_entity_poly.entity_id
_entity_poly.type
_entity_poly.pdbx_seq_one_letter_code
_entity_poly.pdbx_strand_id
1 'polypeptide(L)'
;MKKLKRNFEPVTSSPPIVRVTVPASVAYNFEQLTSVTQKILAQLGCAPCHSGRFILYEIEDRFVVNENLEVRPIFDDVRINEKVF
;
A
#
# COMPACT_ATOMS: atom_id res chain seq x y z
N MET A 1 43.55 -9.48 6.38
CA MET A 1 42.09 -9.31 6.23
C MET A 1 41.38 -10.41 7.02
N LYS A 2 40.74 -10.10 8.16
CA LYS A 2 40.01 -11.10 8.97
C LYS A 2 38.60 -11.24 8.41
N LYS A 3 38.24 -12.43 7.91
CA LYS A 3 36.88 -12.74 7.44
C LYS A 3 35.95 -12.84 8.66
N LEU A 4 35.04 -11.88 8.79
CA LEU A 4 34.00 -11.91 9.81
C LEU A 4 32.97 -13.00 9.43
N LYS A 5 32.93 -14.09 10.19
CA LYS A 5 31.86 -15.09 10.05
C LYS A 5 30.60 -14.51 10.70
N ARG A 6 29.67 -14.04 9.88
CA ARG A 6 28.32 -13.65 10.35
C ARG A 6 27.51 -14.93 10.55
N ASN A 7 27.21 -15.26 11.79
CA ASN A 7 26.20 -16.27 12.12
C ASN A 7 24.83 -15.65 11.84
N PHE A 8 24.07 -16.26 10.93
CA PHE A 8 22.69 -15.88 10.63
C PHE A 8 21.78 -16.75 11.50
N GLU A 9 21.34 -16.22 12.64
CA GLU A 9 20.19 -16.80 13.33
C GLU A 9 18.92 -16.33 12.60
N PRO A 10 17.94 -17.22 12.37
CA PRO A 10 16.70 -16.82 11.72
C PRO A 10 15.94 -15.84 12.62
N VAL A 11 15.64 -14.66 12.11
CA VAL A 11 14.74 -13.72 12.79
C VAL A 11 13.35 -14.36 12.80
N THR A 12 12.92 -14.86 13.96
CA THR A 12 11.65 -15.61 14.13
C THR A 12 10.42 -14.70 14.23
N SER A 13 10.59 -13.38 14.32
CA SER A 13 9.50 -12.41 14.29
C SER A 13 9.31 -11.90 12.86
N SER A 14 8.16 -12.20 12.25
CA SER A 14 7.74 -11.55 11.01
C SER A 14 7.82 -10.03 11.17
N PRO A 15 8.33 -9.28 10.17
CA PRO A 15 8.36 -7.83 10.25
C PRO A 15 6.94 -7.30 10.45
N PRO A 16 6.75 -6.22 11.25
CA PRO A 16 5.43 -5.67 11.49
C PRO A 16 4.79 -5.23 10.17
N ILE A 17 3.60 -5.77 9.92
CA ILE A 17 2.81 -5.49 8.72
C ILE A 17 1.99 -4.24 8.95
N VAL A 18 2.08 -3.29 8.01
CA VAL A 18 1.25 -2.09 7.96
C VAL A 18 0.25 -2.30 6.82
N ARG A 19 -1.03 -2.39 7.15
CA ARG A 19 -2.11 -2.50 6.15
C ARG A 19 -2.66 -1.12 5.85
N VAL A 20 -2.81 -0.83 4.57
CA VAL A 20 -3.26 0.47 4.09
C VAL A 20 -4.31 0.23 3.01
N THR A 21 -5.53 0.71 3.26
CA THR A 21 -6.57 0.76 2.24
C THR A 21 -6.52 2.13 1.55
N VAL A 22 -6.46 2.14 0.22
CA VAL A 22 -6.44 3.38 -0.57
C VAL A 22 -7.48 3.33 -1.69
N PRO A 23 -8.06 4.47 -2.08
CA PRO A 23 -8.93 4.54 -3.26
C PRO A 23 -8.20 4.07 -4.53
N ALA A 24 -8.94 3.50 -5.48
CA ALA A 24 -8.38 3.11 -6.78
C ALA A 24 -7.67 4.28 -7.51
N SER A 25 -8.23 5.49 -7.40
CA SER A 25 -7.64 6.71 -7.96
C SER A 25 -6.26 7.06 -7.39
N VAL A 26 -5.98 6.65 -6.15
CA VAL A 26 -4.68 6.79 -5.49
C VAL A 26 -3.77 5.62 -5.86
N ALA A 27 -4.29 4.39 -5.85
CA ALA A 27 -3.52 3.18 -6.18
C ALA A 27 -2.95 3.21 -7.61
N TYR A 28 -3.72 3.71 -8.58
CA TYR A 28 -3.32 3.81 -9.99
C TYR A 28 -2.62 5.13 -10.36
N ASN A 29 -2.31 5.98 -9.36
CA ASN A 29 -1.56 7.21 -9.57
C ASN A 29 -0.23 7.16 -8.79
N PHE A 30 0.88 7.04 -9.51
CA PHE A 30 2.21 6.90 -8.90
C PHE A 30 2.59 8.05 -7.95
N GLU A 31 2.32 9.30 -8.33
CA GLU A 31 2.66 10.46 -7.51
C GLU A 31 1.86 10.47 -6.20
N GLN A 32 0.56 10.16 -6.29
CA GLN A 32 -0.31 10.09 -5.12
C GLN A 32 0.07 8.94 -4.20
N LEU A 33 0.30 7.74 -4.74
CA LEU A 33 0.73 6.58 -3.95
C LEU A 33 2.10 6.83 -3.28
N THR A 34 3.02 7.49 -3.98
CA THR A 34 4.32 7.88 -3.42
C THR A 34 4.15 8.87 -2.26
N SER A 35 3.28 9.88 -2.42
CA SER A 35 2.98 10.85 -1.36
C SER A 35 2.35 10.17 -0.13
N VAL A 36 1.40 9.26 -0.33
CA VAL A 36 0.79 8.46 0.74
C VAL A 36 1.85 7.64 1.46
N THR A 37 2.73 6.97 0.72
CA THR A 37 3.80 6.16 1.29
C THR A 37 4.73 6.98 2.17
N GLN A 38 5.17 8.16 1.70
CA GLN A 38 6.02 9.06 2.47
C GLN A 38 5.36 9.53 3.77
N LYS A 39 4.06 9.88 3.70
CA LYS A 39 3.28 10.30 4.87
C LYS A 39 3.15 9.18 5.91
N ILE A 40 2.90 7.96 5.46
CA ILE A 40 2.85 6.78 6.34
C ILE A 40 4.22 6.55 6.98
N LEU A 41 5.29 6.55 6.20
CA LEU A 41 6.64 6.36 6.73
C LEU A 41 7.06 7.47 7.70
N ALA A 42 6.61 8.71 7.49
CA ALA A 42 6.81 9.81 8.42
C ALA A 42 6.16 9.54 9.78
N GLN A 43 4.93 9.01 9.79
CA GLN A 43 4.25 8.60 11.04
C GLN A 43 4.95 7.44 11.72
N LEU A 44 5.54 6.55 10.93
CA LEU A 44 6.24 5.38 11.41
C LEU A 44 7.68 5.68 11.87
N GLY A 45 8.22 6.84 11.53
CA GLY A 45 9.51 7.33 12.01
C GLY A 45 10.17 8.30 11.03
N CYS A 46 10.70 7.78 9.91
CA CYS A 46 11.47 8.57 8.96
C CYS A 46 10.83 8.48 7.57
N ALA A 47 10.40 9.62 7.04
CA ALA A 47 9.68 9.72 5.76
C ALA A 47 10.35 9.00 4.56
N PRO A 48 11.69 9.05 4.37
CA PRO A 48 12.36 8.31 3.29
C PRO A 48 12.69 6.84 3.61
N CYS A 49 12.38 6.34 4.81
CA CYS A 49 12.90 5.06 5.29
C CYS A 49 11.89 3.91 5.13
N HIS A 50 12.10 3.05 4.14
CA HIS A 50 11.30 1.83 3.95
C HIS A 50 11.81 0.61 4.73
N SER A 51 13.03 0.66 5.27
CA SER A 51 13.65 -0.50 5.92
C SER A 51 12.90 -0.92 7.19
N GLY A 52 12.76 -2.23 7.37
CA GLY A 52 12.11 -2.83 8.54
C GLY A 52 10.58 -2.71 8.56
N ARG A 53 9.94 -2.19 7.50
CA ARG A 53 8.48 -2.11 7.39
C ARG A 53 7.99 -2.90 6.18
N PHE A 54 6.91 -3.63 6.38
CA PHE A 54 6.20 -4.29 5.29
C PHE A 54 4.85 -3.60 5.10
N ILE A 55 4.72 -2.79 4.04
CA ILE A 55 3.49 -2.04 3.75
C ILE A 55 2.69 -2.80 2.69
N LEU A 56 1.48 -3.20 3.04
CA LEU A 56 0.52 -3.85 2.16
C LEU A 56 -0.56 -2.85 1.77
N TYR A 57 -0.62 -2.51 0.49
CA TYR A 57 -1.67 -1.68 -0.08
C TYR A 57 -2.82 -2.55 -0.59
N GLU A 58 -4.02 -2.26 -0.10
CA GLU A 58 -5.29 -2.84 -0.54
C GLU A 58 -6.11 -1.74 -1.20
N ILE A 59 -6.78 -2.05 -2.30
CA ILE A 59 -7.66 -1.11 -2.99
C ILE A 59 -8.99 -1.05 -2.24
N GLU A 60 -9.50 0.14 -2.01
CA GLU A 60 -10.82 0.35 -1.40
C GLU A 60 -11.92 -0.17 -2.34
N ASP A 61 -12.72 -1.11 -1.84
CA ASP A 61 -13.95 -1.54 -2.48
C ASP A 61 -15.12 -0.71 -1.97
N ARG A 62 -15.87 -0.11 -2.89
CA ARG A 62 -17.03 0.71 -2.57
C ARG A 62 -18.31 -0.01 -3.01
N PHE A 63 -19.35 0.06 -2.20
CA PHE A 63 -20.64 -0.57 -2.49
C PHE A 63 -21.79 0.41 -2.28
N VAL A 64 -22.80 0.36 -3.16
CA VAL A 64 -24.11 0.97 -2.91
C VAL A 64 -25.04 -0.09 -2.36
N VAL A 65 -25.80 0.28 -1.33
CA VAL A 65 -26.89 -0.53 -0.78
C VAL A 65 -28.18 0.24 -0.99
N ASN A 66 -29.19 -0.40 -1.57
CA ASN A 66 -30.52 0.20 -1.74
C ASN A 66 -31.48 -0.18 -0.61
N GLU A 67 -32.70 0.38 -0.63
CA GLU A 67 -33.75 0.12 0.38
C GLU A 67 -34.18 -1.35 0.44
N ASN A 68 -33.96 -2.11 -0.65
CA ASN A 68 -34.25 -3.55 -0.73
C ASN A 68 -33.08 -4.43 -0.29
N LEU A 69 -32.02 -3.85 0.30
CA LEU A 69 -30.79 -4.54 0.71
C LEU A 69 -29.99 -5.16 -0.44
N GLU A 70 -30.22 -4.73 -1.67
CA GLU A 70 -29.38 -5.14 -2.80
C GLU A 70 -28.04 -4.40 -2.73
N VAL A 71 -26.96 -5.18 -2.81
CA VAL A 71 -25.58 -4.68 -2.76
C VAL A 71 -25.00 -4.67 -4.17
N ARG A 72 -24.44 -3.54 -4.60
CA ARG A 72 -23.75 -3.44 -5.91
C ARG A 72 -22.40 -2.76 -5.73
N PRO A 73 -21.32 -3.31 -6.34
CA PRO A 73 -20.02 -2.63 -6.34
C PRO A 73 -20.12 -1.31 -7.11
N ILE A 74 -19.45 -0.28 -6.59
CA ILE A 74 -19.16 0.95 -7.31
C ILE A 74 -17.79 0.75 -7.94
N PHE A 75 -17.77 0.53 -9.25
CA PHE A 75 -16.55 0.69 -10.01
C PHE A 75 -16.39 2.19 -10.23
N ASP A 76 -15.48 2.83 -9.49
CA ASP A 76 -15.05 4.18 -9.84
C ASP A 76 -14.43 4.09 -11.24
N ASP A 77 -15.18 4.49 -12.27
CA ASP A 77 -14.78 4.44 -13.67
C ASP A 77 -13.46 5.19 -13.84
N VAL A 78 -12.33 4.48 -13.79
CA VAL A 78 -11.06 4.98 -14.28
C VAL A 78 -11.21 5.08 -15.79
N ARG A 79 -11.73 6.22 -16.26
CA ARG A 79 -11.64 6.61 -17.67
C ARG A 79 -10.16 6.85 -17.96
N ILE A 80 -9.45 5.78 -18.32
CA ILE A 80 -8.16 5.86 -18.98
C ILE A 80 -8.47 6.48 -20.34
N ASN A 81 -8.42 7.81 -20.43
CA ASN A 81 -8.41 8.49 -21.72
C ASN A 81 -7.22 7.93 -22.51
N GLU A 82 -7.57 7.42 -23.71
CA GLU A 82 -6.77 6.89 -24.79
C GLU A 82 -5.25 7.17 -24.80
N LYS A 83 -4.53 6.10 -25.20
CA LYS A 83 -3.13 6.02 -25.66
C LYS A 83 -2.07 6.04 -24.57
N VAL A 84 -1.78 4.85 -24.08
CA VAL A 84 -0.42 4.49 -23.64
C VAL A 84 0.23 3.72 -24.79
N PHE A 85 1.43 4.18 -25.16
CA PHE A 85 2.25 3.87 -26.33
C PHE A 85 2.43 2.38 -26.66
#